data_AF-A0A4R6MEU0-F1
#
_entry.id   AF-A0A4R6MEU0-F1
#
_cell.length_a   1.000
_cell.length_b   1.000
_cell.length_c   1.000
_cell.angle_alpha   90.00
_cell.angle_beta   90.00
_cell.angle_gamma   90.00
#
_symmetry.space_group_name_H-M   'P 1'
#
loop_
_entity.id
_entity.type
_entity.pdbx_description
1 polymer ?
#
loop_
_entity_poly.entity_id
_entity_poly.type
_entity_poly.pdbx_seq_one_letter_code
_entity_poly.pdbx_strand_id
1 'polypeptide(L)'
;MNSLDVILFVFDEEEHYQKNLNNLGKDSFKKPIRIDSLASFERELNLLDKDTLVHLVVHIFYSDNIVGIQQFISSGIREKYPLLDTRFISDGTTSIINEKISGKEFSSNDKEYIEKRIQKYYSVRPSIESEEVKISKVKDHLKIKNTQSDQDFHDVDYVIITALEQDEMTKVLPLIQTLQTIENSKHLIELGYFKSKPDKKVIYASQINSGMVDAAILATELICLYKPKFLIMTGVMGGKPDDTRIGDVIISKKVFTIDKGKLTEDEFKREIESVSTESSYTVKIDRIKSKIIDFIKEKDEIYNTQVNIHCEPVACVRSVIDREGFFESDVLTVDRKTIGLEMEGYGIARACEIVNDGKTIPLIIKSVMDNTQKKTDGAKKLAAWTSAKVLEYIIMHDVI
;
A
#
# COMPACT_ATOMS: atom_id res chain seq x y z
N MET A 1 -2.62 -38.96 -0.14
CA MET A 1 -1.94 -37.86 0.60
C MET A 1 -1.83 -38.17 2.11
N ASN A 2 -0.86 -37.64 2.87
CA ASN A 2 -0.78 -37.85 4.34
C ASN A 2 -1.53 -36.74 5.09
N SER A 3 -2.52 -37.08 5.92
CA SER A 3 -3.31 -36.09 6.67
C SER A 3 -2.48 -35.31 7.70
N LEU A 4 -1.36 -35.87 8.18
CA LEU A 4 -0.43 -35.20 9.11
C LEU A 4 0.30 -34.01 8.49
N ASP A 5 0.26 -33.85 7.16
CA ASP A 5 0.83 -32.69 6.46
C ASP A 5 -0.20 -31.57 6.25
N VAL A 6 -1.47 -31.82 6.58
CA VAL A 6 -2.61 -30.93 6.30
C VAL A 6 -2.99 -30.13 7.55
N ILE A 7 -3.14 -28.81 7.38
CA ILE A 7 -3.83 -27.97 8.36
C ILE A 7 -5.32 -28.02 8.09
N LEU A 8 -6.09 -28.39 9.10
CA LEU A 8 -7.54 -28.51 9.01
C LEU A 8 -8.20 -27.28 9.64
N PHE A 9 -8.78 -26.41 8.82
CA PHE A 9 -9.67 -25.37 9.29
C PHE A 9 -11.01 -25.97 9.70
N VAL A 10 -11.51 -25.58 10.87
CA VAL A 10 -12.79 -26.02 11.42
C VAL A 10 -13.65 -24.79 11.68
N PHE A 11 -14.68 -24.59 10.85
CA PHE A 11 -15.66 -23.53 11.04
C PHE A 11 -16.65 -23.98 12.12
N ASP A 12 -16.52 -23.39 13.31
CA ASP A 12 -17.29 -23.76 14.49
C ASP A 12 -17.26 -22.66 15.58
N GLU A 13 -18.20 -22.74 16.51
CA GLU A 13 -18.21 -21.90 17.72
C GLU A 13 -17.23 -22.45 18.76
N GLU A 14 -16.66 -21.59 19.62
CA GLU A 14 -15.57 -21.97 20.53
C GLU A 14 -15.95 -23.15 21.44
N GLU A 15 -17.15 -23.09 22.02
CA GLU A 15 -17.62 -24.12 22.95
C GLU A 15 -17.75 -25.50 22.26
N HIS A 16 -18.20 -25.51 21.01
CA HIS A 16 -18.39 -26.74 20.23
C HIS A 16 -17.10 -27.29 19.67
N TYR A 17 -16.19 -26.42 19.25
CA TYR A 17 -14.88 -26.81 18.79
C TYR A 17 -14.13 -27.59 19.87
N GLN A 18 -14.13 -27.09 21.10
CA GLN A 18 -13.44 -27.76 22.22
C GLN A 18 -14.04 -29.13 22.57
N LYS A 19 -15.38 -29.27 22.50
CA LYS A 19 -16.07 -30.53 22.78
C LYS A 19 -15.77 -31.61 21.72
N ASN A 20 -15.65 -31.21 20.46
CA ASN A 20 -15.59 -32.14 19.32
C ASN A 20 -14.18 -32.33 18.73
N LEU A 21 -13.18 -31.63 19.26
CA LEU A 21 -11.80 -31.71 18.79
C LEU A 21 -11.23 -33.14 18.82
N ASN A 22 -11.63 -33.94 19.82
CA ASN A 22 -11.25 -35.34 19.91
C ASN A 22 -11.93 -36.21 18.85
N ASN A 23 -13.19 -35.93 18.52
CA ASN A 23 -13.95 -36.66 17.50
C ASN A 23 -13.42 -36.38 16.09
N LEU A 24 -12.90 -35.18 15.86
CA LEU A 24 -12.15 -34.81 14.65
C LEU A 24 -10.82 -35.56 14.53
N GLY A 25 -10.29 -36.13 15.61
CA GLY A 25 -8.97 -36.73 15.63
C GLY A 25 -7.89 -35.66 15.58
N LYS A 26 -7.79 -34.83 16.62
CA LYS A 26 -6.79 -33.74 16.76
C LYS A 26 -5.38 -34.09 16.28
N ASP A 27 -4.92 -35.30 16.60
CA ASP A 27 -3.57 -35.79 16.29
C ASP A 27 -3.46 -36.46 14.91
N SER A 28 -4.54 -36.46 14.13
CA SER A 28 -4.58 -36.99 12.76
C SER A 28 -4.20 -35.94 11.71
N PHE A 29 -4.03 -34.68 12.12
CA PHE A 29 -3.70 -33.55 11.24
C PHE A 29 -2.47 -32.82 11.73
N LYS A 30 -1.81 -32.06 10.85
CA LYS A 30 -0.67 -31.20 11.24
C LYS A 30 -1.08 -30.28 12.40
N LYS A 31 -2.24 -29.66 12.25
CA LYS A 31 -2.90 -28.83 13.25
C LYS A 31 -4.34 -28.55 12.84
N PRO A 32 -5.34 -28.78 13.72
CA PRO A 32 -6.66 -28.21 13.54
C PRO A 32 -6.67 -26.73 13.99
N ILE A 33 -7.33 -25.86 13.24
CA ILE A 33 -7.46 -24.42 13.53
C ILE A 33 -8.94 -24.06 13.50
N ARG A 34 -9.46 -23.52 14.61
CA ARG A 34 -10.84 -23.00 14.66
C ARG A 34 -10.94 -21.67 13.92
N ILE A 35 -12.01 -21.52 13.16
CA ILE A 35 -12.47 -20.27 12.54
C ILE A 35 -13.99 -20.13 12.75
N ASP A 36 -14.51 -18.92 12.61
CA ASP A 36 -15.93 -18.59 12.82
C ASP A 36 -16.45 -17.48 11.90
N SER A 37 -15.57 -16.91 11.08
CA SER A 37 -15.85 -15.80 10.20
C SER A 37 -14.82 -15.75 9.09
N LEU A 38 -15.12 -14.99 8.03
CA LEU A 38 -14.15 -14.74 6.97
C LEU A 38 -12.88 -14.06 7.51
N ALA A 39 -13.04 -13.11 8.42
CA ALA A 39 -11.91 -12.40 9.02
C ALA A 39 -10.99 -13.35 9.83
N SER A 40 -11.56 -14.26 10.63
CA SER A 40 -10.74 -15.24 11.36
C SER A 40 -10.09 -16.25 10.41
N PHE A 41 -10.81 -16.71 9.37
CA PHE A 41 -10.21 -17.54 8.32
C PHE A 41 -9.01 -16.89 7.65
N GLU A 42 -9.16 -15.65 7.18
CA GLU A 42 -8.10 -14.95 6.47
C GLU A 42 -6.91 -14.65 7.35
N ARG A 43 -7.14 -14.27 8.61
CA ARG A 43 -6.06 -14.06 9.58
C ARG A 43 -5.22 -15.31 9.72
N GLU A 44 -5.85 -16.46 9.98
CA GLU A 44 -5.11 -17.71 10.18
C GLU A 44 -4.45 -18.20 8.88
N LEU A 45 -5.12 -18.08 7.73
CA LEU A 45 -4.57 -18.47 6.43
C LEU A 45 -3.31 -17.67 6.06
N ASN A 46 -3.28 -16.36 6.34
CA ASN A 46 -2.13 -15.49 6.03
C ASN A 46 -0.92 -15.75 6.94
N LEU A 47 -1.08 -16.45 8.06
CA LEU A 47 0.02 -16.83 8.97
C LEU A 47 0.75 -18.11 8.52
N LEU A 48 0.22 -18.84 7.54
CA LEU A 48 0.75 -20.12 7.08
C LEU A 48 1.74 -19.98 5.91
N ASP A 49 2.70 -20.90 5.82
CA ASP A 49 3.62 -20.97 4.68
C ASP A 49 2.85 -21.24 3.37
N LYS A 50 3.30 -20.62 2.28
CA LYS A 50 2.67 -20.69 0.95
C LYS A 50 2.45 -22.10 0.41
N ASP A 51 3.32 -23.05 0.77
CA ASP A 51 3.23 -24.44 0.34
C ASP A 51 2.47 -25.35 1.33
N THR A 52 1.95 -24.80 2.43
CA THR A 52 1.14 -25.54 3.40
C THR A 52 -0.15 -26.04 2.76
N LEU A 53 -0.47 -27.31 2.99
CA LEU A 53 -1.71 -27.95 2.56
C LEU A 53 -2.82 -27.61 3.54
N VAL A 54 -3.97 -27.17 3.02
CA VAL A 54 -5.12 -26.74 3.81
C VAL A 54 -6.41 -27.40 3.33
N HIS A 55 -7.30 -27.66 4.28
CA HIS A 55 -8.67 -28.13 4.05
C HIS A 55 -9.63 -27.44 5.02
N LEU A 56 -10.91 -27.36 4.66
CA LEU A 56 -11.93 -26.71 5.47
C LEU A 56 -13.11 -27.64 5.73
N VAL A 57 -13.45 -27.80 7.00
CA VAL A 57 -14.67 -28.46 7.44
C VAL A 57 -15.59 -27.48 8.18
N VAL A 58 -16.89 -27.63 7.99
CA VAL A 58 -17.94 -26.86 8.66
C VAL A 58 -18.70 -27.81 9.56
N HIS A 59 -18.76 -27.50 10.85
CA HIS A 59 -19.50 -28.32 11.78
C HIS A 59 -21.00 -28.08 11.66
N ILE A 60 -21.77 -29.16 11.47
CA ILE A 60 -23.25 -29.12 11.52
C ILE A 60 -23.72 -29.66 12.87
N PHE A 61 -24.44 -28.82 13.61
CA PHE A 61 -25.13 -29.22 14.82
C PHE A 61 -26.59 -29.62 14.56
N TYR A 62 -27.04 -30.74 15.12
CA TYR A 62 -28.41 -31.25 14.95
C TYR A 62 -29.43 -30.54 15.84
N SER A 63 -29.02 -30.06 17.02
CA SER A 63 -29.95 -29.52 18.02
C SER A 63 -30.35 -28.06 17.76
N ASP A 64 -29.48 -27.26 17.12
CA ASP A 64 -29.62 -25.80 17.03
C ASP A 64 -29.87 -25.33 15.58
N ASN A 65 -30.96 -25.81 14.97
CA ASN A 65 -31.50 -25.25 13.72
C ASN A 65 -30.52 -25.01 12.55
N ILE A 66 -29.45 -25.79 12.43
CA ILE A 66 -28.43 -25.65 11.37
C ILE A 66 -27.76 -24.24 11.33
N VAL A 67 -27.70 -23.53 12.45
CA VAL A 67 -27.13 -22.17 12.53
C VAL A 67 -25.68 -22.12 11.98
N GLY A 68 -24.87 -23.15 12.22
CA GLY A 68 -23.50 -23.23 11.70
C GLY A 68 -23.39 -23.22 10.18
N ILE A 69 -24.32 -23.87 9.45
CA ILE A 69 -24.33 -23.82 7.98
C ILE A 69 -24.75 -22.42 7.51
N GLN A 70 -25.76 -21.82 8.15
CA GLN A 70 -26.21 -20.47 7.80
C GLN A 70 -25.10 -19.44 8.02
N GLN A 71 -24.41 -19.50 9.16
CA GLN A 71 -23.26 -18.66 9.46
C GLN A 71 -22.14 -18.87 8.43
N PHE A 72 -21.82 -20.12 8.07
CA PHE A 72 -20.82 -20.39 7.06
C PHE A 72 -21.19 -19.83 5.68
N ILE A 73 -22.42 -20.07 5.21
CA ILE A 73 -22.88 -19.51 3.92
C ILE A 73 -22.86 -17.98 3.96
N SER A 74 -23.32 -17.38 5.06
CA SER A 74 -23.33 -15.93 5.23
C SER A 74 -21.92 -15.34 5.39
N SER A 75 -20.92 -16.15 5.72
CA SER A 75 -19.54 -15.69 5.92
C SER A 75 -18.86 -15.23 4.62
N GLY A 76 -19.32 -15.70 3.46
CA GLY A 76 -18.68 -15.39 2.17
C GLY A 76 -17.41 -16.20 1.88
N ILE A 77 -16.99 -17.13 2.77
CA ILE A 77 -15.77 -17.93 2.58
C ILE A 77 -15.86 -18.80 1.32
N ARG A 78 -17.01 -19.43 1.08
CA ARG A 78 -17.21 -20.32 -0.08
C ARG A 78 -17.08 -19.53 -1.39
N GLU A 79 -17.68 -18.35 -1.45
CA GLU A 79 -17.72 -17.47 -2.60
C GLU A 79 -16.32 -16.90 -2.87
N LYS A 80 -15.62 -16.48 -1.81
CA LYS A 80 -14.28 -15.89 -1.90
C LYS A 80 -13.17 -16.92 -2.12
N TYR A 81 -13.36 -18.17 -1.71
CA TYR A 81 -12.36 -19.23 -1.82
C TYR A 81 -12.92 -20.50 -2.49
N PRO A 82 -13.34 -20.43 -3.77
CA PRO A 82 -13.99 -21.54 -4.47
C PRO A 82 -13.09 -22.76 -4.69
N LEU A 83 -11.77 -22.62 -4.53
CA LEU A 83 -10.83 -23.75 -4.60
C LEU A 83 -10.77 -24.57 -3.30
N LEU A 84 -11.32 -24.06 -2.19
CA LEU A 84 -11.48 -24.83 -0.95
C LEU A 84 -12.64 -25.80 -1.10
N ASP A 85 -12.33 -27.09 -1.24
CA ASP A 85 -13.34 -28.15 -1.19
C ASP A 85 -13.86 -28.29 0.24
N THR A 86 -14.86 -27.49 0.59
CA THR A 86 -15.42 -27.45 1.94
C THR A 86 -16.29 -28.66 2.21
N ARG A 87 -16.13 -29.32 3.35
CA ARG A 87 -16.97 -30.46 3.76
C ARG A 87 -17.77 -30.15 5.01
N PHE A 88 -19.00 -30.66 5.07
CA PHE A 88 -19.84 -30.47 6.24
C PHE A 88 -19.81 -31.72 7.11
N ILE A 89 -19.40 -31.58 8.36
CA ILE A 89 -19.18 -32.71 9.27
C ILE A 89 -20.29 -32.80 10.30
N SER A 90 -20.80 -34.02 10.52
CA SER A 90 -21.94 -34.24 11.41
C SER A 90 -22.09 -35.69 11.86
N ASP A 91 -22.55 -35.91 13.10
CA ASP A 91 -22.69 -37.27 13.69
C ASP A 91 -24.06 -37.92 13.54
N GLY A 92 -25.09 -37.19 13.14
CA GLY A 92 -26.47 -37.69 12.97
C GLY A 92 -26.77 -38.12 11.54
N THR A 93 -28.03 -38.43 11.27
CA THR A 93 -28.43 -39.04 10.00
C THR A 93 -28.50 -38.00 8.88
N THR A 94 -27.93 -38.30 7.70
CA THR A 94 -27.97 -37.42 6.52
C THR A 94 -29.42 -37.05 6.15
N SER A 95 -30.36 -37.97 6.32
CA SER A 95 -31.80 -37.71 6.10
C SER A 95 -32.35 -36.55 6.93
N ILE A 96 -31.90 -36.38 8.18
CA ILE A 96 -32.36 -35.32 9.08
C ILE A 96 -31.75 -33.98 8.66
N ILE A 97 -30.48 -33.97 8.24
CA ILE A 97 -29.86 -32.75 7.71
C ILE A 97 -30.62 -32.30 6.47
N ASN A 98 -30.85 -33.22 5.52
CA ASN A 98 -31.55 -32.96 4.26
C ASN A 98 -32.97 -32.41 4.49
N GLU A 99 -33.70 -32.97 5.45
CA GLU A 99 -35.01 -32.44 5.85
C GLU A 99 -34.90 -31.00 6.35
N LYS A 100 -33.93 -30.68 7.20
CA LYS A 100 -33.78 -29.34 7.76
C LYS A 100 -33.29 -28.30 6.72
N ILE A 101 -32.38 -28.66 5.81
CA ILE A 101 -31.97 -27.75 4.71
C ILE A 101 -33.04 -27.61 3.62
N SER A 102 -34.06 -28.47 3.59
CA SER A 102 -35.16 -28.36 2.62
C SER A 102 -36.08 -27.14 2.83
N GLY A 103 -35.97 -26.45 3.98
CA GLY A 103 -36.71 -25.23 4.31
C GLY A 103 -36.43 -24.01 3.39
N LYS A 104 -37.12 -22.88 3.65
CA LYS A 104 -37.03 -21.64 2.83
C LYS A 104 -35.73 -20.84 3.02
N GLU A 105 -34.84 -21.26 3.90
CA GLU A 105 -33.67 -20.47 4.34
C GLU A 105 -32.44 -20.62 3.43
N PHE A 106 -32.42 -21.62 2.54
CA PHE A 106 -31.30 -21.88 1.63
C PHE A 106 -31.75 -21.81 0.17
N SER A 107 -30.89 -21.28 -0.72
CA SER A 107 -31.15 -21.31 -2.16
C SER A 107 -31.04 -22.75 -2.70
N SER A 108 -31.62 -23.03 -3.87
CA SER A 108 -31.50 -24.36 -4.51
C SER A 108 -30.05 -24.79 -4.74
N ASN A 109 -29.17 -23.83 -5.07
CA ASN A 109 -27.74 -24.08 -5.29
C ASN A 109 -27.01 -24.41 -3.98
N ASP A 110 -27.41 -23.80 -2.87
CA ASP A 110 -26.81 -24.08 -1.56
C ASP A 110 -27.18 -25.46 -1.06
N LYS A 111 -28.45 -25.85 -1.23
CA LYS A 111 -28.94 -27.19 -0.88
C LYS A 111 -28.14 -28.27 -1.60
N GLU A 112 -28.05 -28.16 -2.92
CA GLU A 112 -27.30 -29.14 -3.73
C GLU A 112 -25.81 -29.18 -3.34
N TYR A 113 -25.23 -28.02 -3.02
CA TYR A 113 -23.83 -27.93 -2.58
C TYR A 113 -23.60 -28.66 -1.26
N ILE A 114 -24.46 -28.43 -0.26
CA ILE A 114 -24.38 -29.03 1.07
C ILE A 114 -24.63 -30.54 1.00
N GLU A 115 -25.73 -30.98 0.37
CA GLU A 115 -26.16 -32.38 0.33
C GLU A 115 -25.06 -33.31 -0.21
N LYS A 116 -24.31 -32.85 -1.22
CA LYS A 116 -23.21 -33.62 -1.84
C LYS A 116 -21.93 -33.65 -1.01
N ARG A 117 -21.85 -32.90 0.09
CA ARG A 117 -20.62 -32.63 0.85
C ARG A 117 -20.73 -32.94 2.35
N ILE A 118 -21.82 -33.57 2.78
CA ILE A 118 -21.97 -34.05 4.16
C ILE A 118 -21.14 -35.32 4.36
N GLN A 119 -20.38 -35.37 5.45
CA GLN A 119 -19.61 -36.55 5.85
C GLN A 119 -19.57 -36.70 7.38
N LYS A 120 -19.15 -37.87 7.87
CA LYS A 120 -18.98 -38.13 9.30
C LYS A 120 -17.63 -37.58 9.77
N TYR A 121 -17.52 -37.34 11.08
CA TYR A 121 -16.25 -36.94 11.71
C TYR A 121 -15.10 -37.91 11.40
N TYR A 122 -15.34 -39.21 11.60
CA TYR A 122 -14.34 -40.25 11.38
C TYR A 122 -13.97 -40.47 9.91
N SER A 123 -14.74 -39.92 8.95
CA SER A 123 -14.46 -40.08 7.52
C SER A 123 -13.62 -38.95 6.93
N VAL A 124 -13.41 -37.84 7.64
CA VAL A 124 -12.60 -36.69 7.16
C VAL A 124 -11.17 -37.11 6.84
N ARG A 125 -10.53 -37.86 7.74
CA ARG A 125 -9.16 -38.33 7.53
C ARG A 125 -9.09 -39.34 6.36
N PRO A 126 -9.88 -40.43 6.36
CA PRO A 126 -9.90 -41.36 5.23
C PRO A 126 -10.11 -40.67 3.88
N SER A 127 -11.01 -39.68 3.78
CA SER A 127 -11.30 -39.01 2.51
C SER A 127 -10.16 -38.12 2.02
N ILE A 128 -9.34 -37.58 2.93
CA ILE A 128 -8.08 -36.88 2.60
C ILE A 128 -7.01 -37.87 2.15
N GLU A 129 -6.86 -38.99 2.87
CA GLU A 129 -5.83 -39.99 2.57
C GLU A 129 -6.11 -40.71 1.23
N SER A 130 -7.39 -40.99 0.93
CA SER A 130 -7.88 -41.59 -0.31
C SER A 130 -8.05 -40.61 -1.47
N GLU A 131 -7.81 -39.31 -1.24
CA GLU A 131 -7.92 -38.24 -2.24
C GLU A 131 -9.33 -38.05 -2.83
N GLU A 132 -10.36 -38.46 -2.08
CA GLU A 132 -11.78 -38.17 -2.38
C GLU A 132 -12.14 -36.69 -2.21
N VAL A 133 -11.39 -35.98 -1.37
CA VAL A 133 -11.49 -34.53 -1.19
C VAL A 133 -10.30 -33.81 -1.80
N LYS A 134 -10.55 -32.64 -2.38
CA LYS A 134 -9.48 -31.84 -2.97
C LYS A 134 -8.76 -31.05 -1.87
N ILE A 135 -7.48 -31.33 -1.70
CA ILE A 135 -6.59 -30.55 -0.83
C ILE A 135 -5.85 -29.52 -1.67
N SER A 136 -5.76 -28.30 -1.13
CA SER A 136 -5.22 -27.13 -1.81
C SER A 136 -4.09 -26.54 -0.99
N LYS A 137 -3.17 -25.82 -1.64
CA LYS A 137 -2.10 -25.11 -0.95
C LYS A 137 -2.54 -23.69 -0.61
N VAL A 138 -1.97 -23.11 0.45
CA VAL A 138 -2.20 -21.70 0.81
C VAL A 138 -2.01 -20.77 -0.40
N LYS A 139 -0.96 -20.98 -1.20
CA LYS A 139 -0.70 -20.20 -2.42
C LYS A 139 -1.82 -20.24 -3.47
N ASP A 140 -2.64 -21.29 -3.48
CA ASP A 140 -3.76 -21.41 -4.41
C ASP A 140 -4.89 -20.45 -4.02
N HIS A 141 -4.99 -20.11 -2.74
CA HIS A 141 -5.98 -19.20 -2.15
C HIS A 141 -5.48 -17.76 -2.03
N LEU A 142 -4.16 -17.59 -1.89
CA LEU A 142 -3.53 -16.26 -1.98
C LEU A 142 -3.68 -15.65 -3.38
N LYS A 143 -3.88 -16.48 -4.41
CA LYS A 143 -4.24 -16.03 -5.76
C LYS A 143 -5.70 -15.58 -5.90
N ILE A 144 -6.57 -15.84 -4.91
CA ILE A 144 -7.99 -15.46 -4.96
C ILE A 144 -8.26 -14.14 -4.20
N LYS A 145 -7.25 -13.59 -3.49
CA LYS A 145 -7.23 -12.15 -3.13
C LYS A 145 -7.26 -11.22 -4.34
N ASN A 146 -7.10 -11.76 -5.55
CA ASN A 146 -6.88 -11.01 -6.77
C ASN A 146 -8.12 -10.89 -7.67
N THR A 147 -9.23 -11.56 -7.36
CA THR A 147 -10.38 -11.64 -8.28
C THR A 147 -11.48 -10.60 -8.06
N GLN A 148 -11.25 -9.58 -7.23
CA GLN A 148 -12.00 -8.31 -7.32
C GLN A 148 -11.10 -7.04 -7.29
N SER A 149 -9.77 -7.16 -7.26
CA SER A 149 -8.86 -6.00 -7.32
C SER A 149 -7.59 -6.16 -8.17
N ASP A 150 -7.25 -7.32 -8.73
CA ASP A 150 -5.98 -7.46 -9.50
C ASP A 150 -6.17 -7.54 -11.00
N GLN A 151 -7.40 -7.45 -11.53
CA GLN A 151 -7.58 -7.35 -12.98
C GLN A 151 -7.45 -5.92 -13.55
N ASP A 152 -7.43 -4.86 -12.73
CA ASP A 152 -7.38 -3.48 -13.26
C ASP A 152 -6.18 -2.62 -12.83
N PHE A 153 -5.39 -3.04 -11.84
CA PHE A 153 -4.35 -2.18 -11.23
C PHE A 153 -2.90 -2.62 -11.49
N HIS A 154 -2.67 -3.71 -12.23
CA HIS A 154 -1.32 -4.16 -12.60
C HIS A 154 -0.60 -3.30 -13.67
N ASP A 155 -1.26 -2.25 -14.18
CA ASP A 155 -0.73 -1.33 -15.21
C ASP A 155 -0.55 0.11 -14.68
N VAL A 156 -0.25 0.30 -13.40
CA VAL A 156 0.05 1.65 -12.87
C VAL A 156 1.56 1.86 -12.83
N ASP A 157 2.07 2.67 -13.75
CA ASP A 157 3.49 3.05 -13.78
C ASP A 157 3.85 4.14 -12.77
N TYR A 158 2.87 4.95 -12.34
CA TYR A 158 3.10 6.18 -11.57
C TYR A 158 2.27 6.21 -10.29
N VAL A 159 2.93 6.55 -9.19
CA VAL A 159 2.29 7.03 -7.96
C VAL A 159 2.70 8.48 -7.73
N ILE A 160 1.76 9.33 -7.35
CA ILE A 160 2.03 10.70 -6.88
C ILE A 160 1.57 10.84 -5.42
N ILE A 161 2.47 11.32 -4.57
CA ILE A 161 2.15 11.71 -3.19
C ILE A 161 2.40 13.21 -3.02
N THR A 162 1.51 13.89 -2.31
CA THR A 162 1.76 15.25 -1.79
C THR A 162 1.58 15.30 -0.28
N ALA A 163 2.25 16.23 0.39
CA ALA A 163 2.12 16.40 1.82
C ALA A 163 0.79 17.09 2.19
N LEU A 164 0.34 18.02 1.34
CA LEU A 164 -0.82 18.87 1.60
C LEU A 164 -1.86 18.80 0.48
N GLU A 165 -3.07 18.33 0.80
CA GLU A 165 -4.17 18.22 -0.17
C GLU A 165 -4.56 19.59 -0.77
N GLN A 166 -4.83 20.58 0.08
CA GLN A 166 -5.36 21.87 -0.37
C GLN A 166 -4.34 22.73 -1.13
N ASP A 167 -3.06 22.66 -0.74
CA ASP A 167 -2.02 23.53 -1.27
C ASP A 167 -1.24 22.90 -2.43
N GLU A 168 -0.95 21.59 -2.34
CA GLU A 168 -0.07 20.88 -3.27
C GLU A 168 -0.85 20.00 -4.24
N MET A 169 -1.72 19.09 -3.75
CA MET A 169 -2.49 18.19 -4.62
C MET A 169 -3.38 18.96 -5.59
N THR A 170 -3.99 20.07 -5.16
CA THR A 170 -4.78 20.94 -6.04
C THR A 170 -4.02 21.47 -7.25
N LYS A 171 -2.68 21.47 -7.24
CA LYS A 171 -1.84 21.85 -8.38
C LYS A 171 -1.53 20.68 -9.32
N VAL A 172 -1.61 19.45 -8.81
CA VAL A 172 -1.46 18.21 -9.58
C VAL A 172 -2.77 17.78 -10.24
N LEU A 173 -3.92 17.92 -9.55
CA LEU A 173 -5.24 17.50 -10.06
C LEU A 173 -5.56 18.00 -11.49
N PRO A 174 -5.20 19.23 -11.91
CA PRO A 174 -5.41 19.67 -13.29
C PRO A 174 -4.76 18.76 -14.35
N LEU A 175 -3.66 18.08 -14.00
CA LEU A 175 -2.90 17.18 -14.88
C LEU A 175 -3.56 15.82 -15.06
N ILE A 176 -4.49 15.45 -14.17
CA ILE A 176 -5.04 14.10 -14.06
C ILE A 176 -6.54 14.10 -14.39
N GLN A 177 -6.97 13.07 -15.11
CA GLN A 177 -8.39 12.71 -15.20
C GLN A 177 -8.66 11.57 -14.22
N THR A 178 -9.44 11.83 -13.18
CA THR A 178 -9.86 10.83 -12.20
C THR A 178 -10.80 9.83 -12.85
N LEU A 179 -10.56 8.55 -12.59
CA LEU A 179 -11.39 7.42 -13.01
C LEU A 179 -12.23 6.91 -11.85
N GLN A 180 -11.62 6.69 -10.69
CA GLN A 180 -12.29 6.16 -9.52
C GLN A 180 -11.52 6.48 -8.23
N THR A 181 -12.27 6.54 -7.13
CA THR A 181 -11.72 6.55 -5.78
C THR A 181 -11.59 5.11 -5.30
N ILE A 182 -10.48 4.79 -4.65
CA ILE A 182 -10.16 3.45 -4.15
C ILE A 182 -10.56 3.37 -2.68
N GLU A 183 -11.21 2.27 -2.31
CA GLU A 183 -11.62 2.06 -0.92
C GLU A 183 -10.40 1.97 0.01
N ASN A 184 -10.30 2.94 0.91
CA ASN A 184 -9.30 2.98 1.96
C ASN A 184 -9.88 3.73 3.16
N SER A 185 -9.72 3.18 4.37
CA SER A 185 -10.34 3.72 5.58
C SER A 185 -9.61 4.95 6.16
N LYS A 186 -8.39 5.24 5.69
CA LYS A 186 -7.53 6.29 6.24
C LYS A 186 -7.13 7.35 5.22
N HIS A 187 -6.77 6.93 4.01
CA HIS A 187 -6.26 7.81 2.97
C HIS A 187 -7.28 7.98 1.84
N LEU A 188 -7.41 9.20 1.31
CA LEU A 188 -8.06 9.39 0.01
C LEU A 188 -7.07 8.96 -1.07
N ILE A 189 -7.33 7.80 -1.69
CA ILE A 189 -6.51 7.24 -2.77
C ILE A 189 -7.37 7.18 -4.02
N GLU A 190 -6.85 7.70 -5.12
CA GLU A 190 -7.59 7.75 -6.38
C GLU A 190 -6.76 7.23 -7.55
N LEU A 191 -7.44 6.59 -8.50
CA LEU A 191 -6.89 6.17 -9.78
C LEU A 191 -7.31 7.17 -10.86
N GLY A 192 -6.37 7.50 -11.73
CA GLY A 192 -6.62 8.27 -12.93
C GLY A 192 -5.62 7.98 -14.04
N TYR A 193 -5.60 8.86 -15.03
CA TYR A 193 -4.56 8.92 -16.05
C TYR A 193 -4.15 10.38 -16.29
N PHE A 194 -2.95 10.59 -16.81
CA PHE A 194 -2.52 11.95 -17.17
C PHE A 194 -3.26 12.43 -18.42
N LYS A 195 -3.88 13.62 -18.37
CA LYS A 195 -4.68 14.15 -19.49
C LYS A 195 -3.88 14.29 -20.78
N SER A 196 -2.59 14.62 -20.67
CA SER A 196 -1.67 14.72 -21.82
C SER A 196 -1.18 13.38 -22.36
N LYS A 197 -1.33 12.29 -21.58
CA LYS A 197 -0.89 10.93 -21.88
C LYS A 197 -1.91 9.91 -21.33
N PRO A 198 -3.07 9.73 -21.99
CA PRO A 198 -4.14 8.88 -21.45
C PRO A 198 -3.78 7.40 -21.25
N ASP A 199 -2.71 6.94 -21.89
CA ASP A 199 -2.11 5.62 -21.71
C ASP A 199 -1.33 5.47 -20.40
N LYS A 200 -0.93 6.57 -19.77
CA LYS A 200 -0.18 6.58 -18.50
C LYS A 200 -1.14 6.69 -17.31
N LYS A 201 -1.45 5.55 -16.71
CA LYS A 201 -2.24 5.44 -15.47
C LYS A 201 -1.44 5.91 -14.26
N VAL A 202 -2.12 6.56 -13.31
CA VAL A 202 -1.52 7.11 -12.10
C VAL A 202 -2.41 6.89 -10.89
N ILE A 203 -1.82 6.44 -9.80
CA ILE A 203 -2.43 6.49 -8.47
C ILE A 203 -1.93 7.74 -7.77
N TYR A 204 -2.81 8.47 -7.09
CA TYR A 204 -2.41 9.66 -6.36
C TYR A 204 -3.16 9.77 -5.04
N ALA A 205 -2.48 10.34 -4.04
CA ALA A 205 -2.99 10.54 -2.70
C ALA A 205 -2.22 11.65 -1.98
N SER A 206 -2.85 12.28 -1.00
CA SER A 206 -2.17 13.15 -0.05
C SER A 206 -1.96 12.46 1.29
N GLN A 207 -0.92 12.88 2.00
CA GLN A 207 -0.75 12.52 3.40
C GLN A 207 -1.88 13.08 4.26
N ILE A 208 -2.19 12.37 5.36
CA ILE A 208 -3.10 12.91 6.40
C ILE A 208 -2.37 13.98 7.21
N ASN A 209 -1.11 13.74 7.58
CA ASN A 209 -0.25 14.69 8.27
C ASN A 209 1.08 14.83 7.52
N SER A 210 1.66 16.05 7.53
CA SER A 210 3.00 16.28 7.00
C SER A 210 4.06 15.58 7.85
N GLY A 211 5.19 15.24 7.23
CA GLY A 211 6.31 14.58 7.90
C GLY A 211 6.69 13.20 7.33
N MET A 212 7.94 12.82 7.57
CA MET A 212 8.59 11.65 7.00
C MET A 212 7.94 10.31 7.37
N VAL A 213 7.28 10.22 8.54
CA VAL A 213 6.64 8.98 9.01
C VAL A 213 5.37 8.70 8.21
N ASP A 214 4.45 9.66 8.14
CA ASP A 214 3.24 9.55 7.33
C ASP A 214 3.60 9.36 5.84
N ALA A 215 4.61 10.06 5.34
CA ALA A 215 5.11 9.90 3.98
C ALA A 215 5.60 8.45 3.72
N ALA A 216 6.40 7.89 4.63
CA ALA A 216 6.92 6.53 4.51
C ALA A 216 5.80 5.47 4.57
N ILE A 217 4.80 5.66 5.44
CA ILE A 217 3.66 4.75 5.57
C ILE A 217 2.84 4.72 4.28
N LEU A 218 2.43 5.90 3.79
CA LEU A 218 1.64 6.01 2.57
C LEU A 218 2.42 5.50 1.35
N ALA A 219 3.70 5.85 1.22
CA ALA A 219 4.56 5.33 0.16
C ALA A 219 4.65 3.81 0.21
N THR A 220 4.87 3.22 1.38
CA THR A 220 4.96 1.77 1.55
C THR A 220 3.67 1.08 1.14
N GLU A 221 2.52 1.59 1.59
CA GLU A 221 1.20 1.09 1.21
C GLU A 221 1.02 1.10 -0.32
N LEU A 222 1.24 2.24 -0.96
CA LEU A 222 1.06 2.39 -2.41
C LEU A 222 2.07 1.54 -3.21
N ILE A 223 3.31 1.41 -2.76
CA ILE A 223 4.31 0.56 -3.42
C ILE A 223 3.92 -0.92 -3.32
N CYS A 224 3.45 -1.37 -2.15
CA CYS A 224 3.07 -2.77 -1.95
C CYS A 224 1.86 -3.16 -2.81
N LEU A 225 0.88 -2.27 -2.92
CA LEU A 225 -0.35 -2.51 -3.66
C LEU A 225 -0.14 -2.42 -5.18
N TYR A 226 0.54 -1.37 -5.66
CA TYR A 226 0.57 -1.05 -7.09
C TYR A 226 1.91 -1.33 -7.77
N LYS A 227 2.99 -1.52 -7.01
CA LYS A 227 4.35 -1.76 -7.52
C LYS A 227 4.75 -0.80 -8.67
N PRO A 228 4.55 0.51 -8.50
CA PRO A 228 4.74 1.46 -9.58
C PRO A 228 6.22 1.52 -9.98
N LYS A 229 6.46 1.91 -11.23
CA LYS A 229 7.80 2.21 -11.71
C LYS A 229 8.34 3.49 -11.06
N PHE A 230 7.50 4.50 -10.88
CA PHE A 230 7.86 5.77 -10.26
C PHE A 230 6.96 6.10 -9.07
N LEU A 231 7.58 6.58 -7.99
CA LEU A 231 6.88 7.29 -6.93
C LEU A 231 7.37 8.73 -6.92
N ILE A 232 6.46 9.64 -7.25
CA ILE A 232 6.73 11.06 -7.44
C ILE A 232 6.20 11.83 -6.24
N MET A 233 6.99 12.74 -5.71
CA MET A 233 6.51 13.70 -4.72
C MET A 233 6.68 15.12 -5.24
N THR A 234 5.56 15.80 -5.45
CA THR A 234 5.53 17.25 -5.71
C THR A 234 5.23 18.02 -4.44
N GLY A 235 5.53 19.31 -4.42
CA GLY A 235 5.19 20.15 -3.27
C GLY A 235 6.19 21.27 -3.02
N VAL A 236 6.26 21.70 -1.77
CA VAL A 236 7.07 22.85 -1.35
C VAL A 236 8.22 22.47 -0.44
N MET A 237 9.24 23.33 -0.39
CA MET A 237 10.41 23.20 0.48
C MET A 237 10.97 24.56 0.90
N GLY A 238 11.81 24.56 1.93
CA GLY A 238 12.67 25.69 2.27
C GLY A 238 13.94 25.68 1.42
N GLY A 239 14.29 26.81 0.84
CA GLY A 239 15.51 27.00 0.05
C GLY A 239 16.66 27.53 0.89
N LYS A 240 17.89 27.24 0.47
CA LYS A 240 19.08 27.85 1.05
C LYS A 240 19.12 29.36 0.69
N PRO A 241 19.29 30.25 1.69
CA PRO A 241 19.49 31.68 1.43
C PRO A 241 20.61 31.93 0.40
N ASP A 242 20.45 32.95 -0.42
CA ASP A 242 21.37 33.41 -1.47
C ASP A 242 21.64 32.45 -2.64
N ASP A 243 21.48 31.14 -2.47
CA ASP A 243 21.65 30.13 -3.52
C ASP A 243 20.34 29.79 -4.25
N THR A 244 19.19 30.13 -3.66
CA THR A 244 17.87 29.81 -4.20
C THR A 244 16.91 30.99 -4.18
N ARG A 245 15.91 30.95 -5.07
CA ARG A 245 14.84 31.93 -5.16
C ARG A 245 13.48 31.28 -4.98
N ILE A 246 12.50 32.04 -4.51
CA ILE A 246 11.11 31.59 -4.46
C ILE A 246 10.67 31.12 -5.86
N GLY A 247 10.10 29.92 -5.92
CA GLY A 247 9.68 29.28 -7.16
C GLY A 247 10.77 28.45 -7.85
N ASP A 248 12.04 28.55 -7.45
CA ASP A 248 13.07 27.61 -7.93
C ASP A 248 12.67 26.18 -7.56
N VAL A 249 12.83 25.25 -8.50
CA VAL A 249 12.50 23.84 -8.29
C VAL A 249 13.79 23.06 -8.03
N ILE A 250 13.79 22.25 -6.98
CA ILE A 250 14.88 21.37 -6.61
C ILE A 250 14.41 19.93 -6.76
N ILE A 251 15.11 19.20 -7.63
CA ILE A 251 14.93 17.77 -7.84
C ILE A 251 16.03 17.07 -7.06
N SER A 252 15.66 16.24 -6.08
CA SER A 252 16.68 15.64 -5.22
C SER A 252 17.52 14.62 -6.01
N LYS A 253 18.85 14.69 -5.85
CA LYS A 253 19.76 13.57 -6.20
C LYS A 253 20.10 12.70 -4.99
N LYS A 254 19.89 13.24 -3.79
CA LYS A 254 20.07 12.58 -2.51
C LYS A 254 19.15 13.24 -1.49
N VAL A 255 18.59 12.45 -0.59
CA VAL A 255 17.89 12.94 0.60
C VAL A 255 18.56 12.39 1.86
N PHE A 256 18.64 13.19 2.91
CA PHE A 256 19.30 12.79 4.17
C PHE A 256 18.67 13.45 5.38
N THR A 257 18.77 12.81 6.54
CA THR A 257 18.34 13.37 7.83
C THR A 257 19.52 14.03 8.55
N ILE A 258 19.23 14.96 9.47
CA ILE A 258 20.25 15.71 10.23
C ILE A 258 20.20 15.42 11.74
N ASP A 259 19.18 14.68 12.18
CA ASP A 259 18.79 14.46 13.57
C ASP A 259 19.04 13.04 14.06
N LYS A 260 19.69 12.20 13.25
CA LYS A 260 20.19 10.89 13.69
C LYS A 260 21.57 11.02 14.34
N GLY A 261 21.71 10.41 15.50
CA GLY A 261 22.98 10.41 16.23
C GLY A 261 22.82 10.13 17.70
N LYS A 262 23.93 10.27 18.43
CA LYS A 262 23.99 10.11 19.88
C LYS A 262 24.05 11.47 20.57
N LEU A 263 23.04 11.79 21.36
CA LEU A 263 23.06 12.95 22.24
C LEU A 263 23.82 12.61 23.53
N THR A 264 24.79 13.45 23.88
CA THR A 264 25.51 13.42 25.15
C THR A 264 25.25 14.72 25.92
N GLU A 265 25.75 14.85 27.14
CA GLU A 265 25.61 16.09 27.93
C GLU A 265 26.22 17.30 27.22
N ASP A 266 27.35 17.09 26.50
CA ASP A 266 28.13 18.18 25.91
C ASP A 266 27.87 18.38 24.40
N GLU A 267 27.48 17.32 23.68
CA GLU A 267 27.40 17.37 22.22
C GLU A 267 26.41 16.36 21.60
N PHE A 268 25.96 16.67 20.38
CA PHE A 268 25.24 15.75 19.50
C PHE A 268 26.19 15.14 18.46
N LYS A 269 26.48 13.84 18.61
CA LYS A 269 27.32 13.08 17.68
C LYS A 269 26.47 12.56 16.52
N ARG A 270 26.48 13.29 15.41
CA ARG A 270 25.69 12.99 14.21
C ARG A 270 26.12 11.68 13.56
N GLU A 271 25.13 10.91 13.11
CA GLU A 271 25.30 9.74 12.24
C GLU A 271 24.69 10.03 10.88
N ILE A 272 25.43 9.75 9.81
CA ILE A 272 24.94 10.02 8.46
C ILE A 272 23.86 9.00 8.11
N GLU A 273 22.68 9.50 7.75
CA GLU A 273 21.59 8.70 7.24
C GLU A 273 21.04 9.36 5.97
N SER A 274 21.22 8.67 4.84
CA SER A 274 20.91 9.21 3.52
C SER A 274 20.49 8.14 2.53
N VAL A 275 19.63 8.50 1.58
CA VAL A 275 19.21 7.67 0.45
C VAL A 275 19.52 8.41 -0.85
N SER A 276 20.13 7.70 -1.81
CA SER A 276 20.32 8.24 -3.16
C SER A 276 18.99 8.24 -3.91
N THR A 277 18.67 9.35 -4.57
CA THR A 277 17.51 9.47 -5.48
C THR A 277 17.97 9.72 -6.92
N GLU A 278 19.28 9.63 -7.17
CA GLU A 278 19.88 9.82 -8.48
C GLU A 278 19.53 8.66 -9.42
N SER A 279 19.18 8.99 -10.66
CA SER A 279 18.87 8.01 -11.70
C SER A 279 19.20 8.58 -13.08
N SER A 280 19.13 7.75 -14.13
CA SER A 280 19.24 8.23 -15.51
C SER A 280 18.20 9.31 -15.85
N TYR A 281 17.05 9.31 -15.14
CA TYR A 281 15.99 10.29 -15.30
C TYR A 281 16.34 11.65 -14.72
N THR A 282 16.96 11.72 -13.53
CA THR A 282 17.40 13.02 -12.97
C THR A 282 18.49 13.65 -13.83
N VAL A 283 19.40 12.86 -14.40
CA VAL A 283 20.39 13.32 -15.38
C VAL A 283 19.72 13.82 -16.66
N LYS A 284 18.69 13.12 -17.17
CA LYS A 284 17.92 13.56 -18.34
C LYS A 284 17.21 14.88 -18.09
N ILE A 285 16.62 15.05 -16.90
CA ILE A 285 15.95 16.29 -16.51
C ILE A 285 16.94 17.46 -16.42
N ASP A 286 18.10 17.27 -15.79
CA ASP A 286 19.13 18.31 -15.69
C ASP A 286 19.63 18.78 -17.07
N ARG A 287 19.75 17.85 -18.05
CA ARG A 287 20.12 18.18 -19.44
C ARG A 287 19.07 19.02 -20.17
N ILE A 288 17.78 18.87 -19.83
CA ILE A 288 16.68 19.55 -20.53
C ILE A 288 16.09 20.70 -19.74
N LYS A 289 16.67 21.06 -18.58
CA LYS A 289 16.10 22.05 -17.66
C LYS A 289 15.76 23.39 -18.29
N SER A 290 16.53 23.86 -19.26
CA SER A 290 16.23 25.10 -19.99
C SER A 290 14.87 25.04 -20.69
N LYS A 291 14.53 23.90 -21.31
CA LYS A 291 13.23 23.70 -21.98
C LYS A 291 12.07 23.66 -20.98
N ILE A 292 12.31 23.09 -19.80
CA ILE A 292 11.30 23.08 -18.72
C ILE A 292 11.07 24.50 -18.20
N ILE A 293 12.15 25.26 -18.00
CA ILE A 293 12.08 26.67 -17.58
C ILE A 293 11.30 27.51 -18.61
N ASP A 294 11.57 27.32 -19.91
CA ASP A 294 10.86 28.03 -20.97
C ASP A 294 9.37 27.64 -21.01
N PHE A 295 9.05 26.36 -20.79
CA PHE A 295 7.66 25.91 -20.64
C PHE A 295 6.95 26.55 -19.44
N ILE A 296 7.60 26.63 -18.29
CA ILE A 296 7.01 27.27 -17.10
C ILE A 296 6.72 28.74 -17.40
N LYS A 297 7.67 29.47 -18.02
CA LYS A 297 7.47 30.87 -18.41
C LYS A 297 6.31 31.05 -19.39
N GLU A 298 6.15 30.15 -20.36
CA GLU A 298 5.04 30.20 -21.30
C GLU A 298 3.68 30.01 -20.61
N LYS A 299 3.61 29.12 -19.61
CA LYS A 299 2.39 28.83 -18.83
C LYS A 299 2.13 29.81 -17.70
N ASP A 300 3.07 30.71 -17.43
CA ASP A 300 2.98 31.65 -16.32
C ASP A 300 2.25 32.92 -16.71
N GLU A 301 0.93 32.89 -16.57
CA GLU A 301 0.05 34.04 -16.83
C GLU A 301 -0.10 34.98 -15.61
N ILE A 302 0.33 34.54 -14.42
CA ILE A 302 -0.07 35.14 -13.14
C ILE A 302 1.12 35.70 -12.36
N TYR A 303 2.22 34.96 -12.32
CA TYR A 303 3.30 35.18 -11.36
C TYR A 303 4.52 35.88 -11.98
N ASN A 304 4.67 35.86 -13.32
CA ASN A 304 5.82 36.41 -14.03
C ASN A 304 7.17 35.91 -13.44
N THR A 305 7.23 34.61 -13.20
CA THR A 305 8.22 33.96 -12.34
C THR A 305 9.56 33.83 -13.02
N GLN A 306 10.62 34.16 -12.28
CA GLN A 306 11.98 33.75 -12.63
C GLN A 306 12.34 32.48 -11.87
N VAL A 307 12.13 31.33 -12.50
CA VAL A 307 12.47 30.02 -11.94
C VAL A 307 13.81 29.50 -12.47
N ASN A 308 14.57 28.85 -11.60
CA ASN A 308 15.62 27.91 -11.96
C ASN A 308 15.20 26.49 -11.59
N ILE A 309 15.89 25.52 -12.18
CA ILE A 309 15.76 24.11 -11.80
C ILE A 309 17.15 23.61 -11.40
N HIS A 310 17.20 23.04 -10.20
CA HIS A 310 18.41 22.50 -9.59
C HIS A 310 18.26 20.99 -9.39
N CYS A 311 19.38 20.28 -9.45
CA CYS A 311 19.43 18.85 -9.17
C CYS A 311 20.53 18.58 -8.17
N GLU A 312 20.21 18.66 -6.88
CA GLU A 312 21.16 18.71 -5.77
C GLU A 312 20.65 17.92 -4.54
N PRO A 313 21.48 17.71 -3.50
CA PRO A 313 21.04 17.13 -2.24
C PRO A 313 19.98 17.99 -1.52
N VAL A 314 19.06 17.31 -0.82
CA VAL A 314 18.00 17.92 -0.01
C VAL A 314 18.01 17.32 1.39
N ALA A 315 17.93 18.15 2.43
CA ALA A 315 17.78 17.68 3.80
C ALA A 315 16.31 17.42 4.14
N CYS A 316 16.02 16.30 4.78
CA CYS A 316 14.70 16.01 5.34
C CYS A 316 14.77 16.23 6.85
N VAL A 317 14.03 17.22 7.34
CA VAL A 317 13.99 17.63 8.75
C VAL A 317 12.65 17.23 9.38
N ARG A 318 12.57 17.29 10.72
CA ARG A 318 11.34 16.97 11.48
C ARG A 318 10.58 18.19 12.00
N SER A 319 11.05 19.38 11.68
CA SER A 319 10.51 20.63 12.20
C SER A 319 10.53 21.70 11.12
N VAL A 320 9.55 22.60 11.15
CA VAL A 320 9.56 23.79 10.30
C VAL A 320 10.68 24.69 10.76
N ILE A 321 11.60 25.01 9.85
CA ILE A 321 12.77 25.84 10.16
C ILE A 321 12.47 27.30 9.82
N ASP A 322 12.52 28.17 10.82
CA ASP A 322 12.50 29.63 10.70
C ASP A 322 13.62 30.22 11.57
N ARG A 323 14.86 30.01 11.12
CA ARG A 323 16.07 30.36 11.87
C ARG A 323 17.21 30.72 10.93
N GLU A 324 17.64 31.98 11.02
CA GLU A 324 18.85 32.46 10.34
C GLU A 324 20.08 31.64 10.76
N GLY A 325 20.92 31.27 9.78
CA GLY A 325 22.13 30.46 9.99
C GLY A 325 21.93 28.95 10.11
N PHE A 326 20.68 28.45 10.06
CA PHE A 326 20.41 27.00 10.24
C PHE A 326 21.05 26.12 9.16
N PHE A 327 21.10 26.59 7.91
CA PHE A 327 21.78 25.86 6.85
C PHE A 327 23.26 25.66 7.20
N GLU A 328 23.94 26.73 7.61
CA GLU A 328 25.37 26.73 7.93
C GLU A 328 25.68 25.87 9.15
N SER A 329 24.88 25.97 10.21
CA SER A 329 25.15 25.26 11.47
C SER A 329 24.77 23.78 11.46
N ASP A 330 23.72 23.40 10.73
CA ASP A 330 23.09 22.08 10.88
C ASP A 330 23.01 21.27 9.59
N VAL A 331 22.80 21.91 8.44
CA VAL A 331 22.57 21.21 7.17
C VAL A 331 23.87 21.00 6.40
N LEU A 332 24.64 22.06 6.20
CA LEU A 332 25.88 22.05 5.41
C LEU A 332 27.03 21.31 6.11
N THR A 333 26.93 21.13 7.43
CA THR A 333 27.85 20.29 8.21
C THR A 333 27.69 18.80 7.90
N VAL A 334 26.53 18.39 7.38
CA VAL A 334 26.27 17.02 6.91
C VAL A 334 26.55 16.89 5.41
N ASP A 335 26.01 17.81 4.59
CA ASP A 335 26.34 17.89 3.17
C ASP A 335 26.42 19.34 2.67
N ARG A 336 27.64 19.77 2.35
CA ARG A 336 27.98 21.12 1.87
C ARG A 336 27.28 21.55 0.57
N LYS A 337 26.75 20.61 -0.23
CA LYS A 337 26.07 20.91 -1.51
C LYS A 337 24.55 21.09 -1.37
N THR A 338 24.03 20.94 -0.17
CA THR A 338 22.58 21.01 0.06
C THR A 338 22.06 22.43 -0.16
N ILE A 339 20.99 22.53 -0.96
CA ILE A 339 20.36 23.82 -1.29
C ILE A 339 18.88 23.89 -0.89
N GLY A 340 18.33 22.82 -0.31
CA GLY A 340 16.95 22.76 0.11
C GLY A 340 16.72 21.87 1.32
N LEU A 341 15.63 22.13 2.04
CA LEU A 341 15.15 21.29 3.13
C LEU A 341 13.63 21.17 3.15
N GLU A 342 13.12 20.00 3.51
CA GLU A 342 11.69 19.67 3.56
C GLU A 342 11.45 18.58 4.62
N MET A 343 10.24 18.02 4.73
CA MET A 343 9.87 17.19 5.86
C MET A 343 9.48 15.75 5.51
N GLU A 344 9.45 15.35 4.23
CA GLU A 344 8.83 14.09 3.79
C GLU A 344 9.74 13.19 2.95
N GLY A 345 10.63 13.77 2.16
CA GLY A 345 11.35 13.13 1.06
C GLY A 345 12.22 11.96 1.47
N TYR A 346 12.80 11.98 2.68
CA TYR A 346 13.55 10.85 3.20
C TYR A 346 12.66 9.60 3.40
N GLY A 347 11.44 9.77 3.93
CA GLY A 347 10.49 8.68 4.12
C GLY A 347 10.08 8.03 2.80
N ILE A 348 9.79 8.85 1.79
CA ILE A 348 9.49 8.41 0.42
C ILE A 348 10.65 7.63 -0.19
N ALA A 349 11.85 8.20 -0.18
CA ALA A 349 13.02 7.60 -0.80
C ALA A 349 13.40 6.27 -0.10
N ARG A 350 13.31 6.22 1.23
CA ARG A 350 13.60 5.02 2.00
C ARG A 350 12.59 3.89 1.74
N ALA A 351 11.30 4.22 1.60
CA ALA A 351 10.29 3.25 1.20
C ALA A 351 10.59 2.67 -0.19
N CYS A 352 10.96 3.53 -1.16
CA CYS A 352 11.35 3.10 -2.50
C CYS A 352 12.60 2.21 -2.51
N GLU A 353 13.59 2.49 -1.65
CA GLU A 353 14.84 1.73 -1.55
C GLU A 353 14.66 0.33 -0.96
N ILE A 354 13.73 0.16 0.01
CA ILE A 354 13.54 -1.10 0.74
C ILE A 354 12.45 -1.97 0.10
N VAL A 355 11.32 -1.36 -0.26
CA VAL A 355 10.10 -2.08 -0.66
C VAL A 355 10.17 -2.44 -2.15
N ASN A 356 9.48 -3.50 -2.56
CA ASN A 356 9.43 -3.95 -3.96
C ASN A 356 10.84 -4.18 -4.56
N ASP A 357 11.75 -4.73 -3.76
CA ASP A 357 13.16 -4.99 -4.11
C ASP A 357 13.92 -3.76 -4.63
N GLY A 358 13.54 -2.54 -4.21
CA GLY A 358 14.19 -1.32 -4.69
C GLY A 358 13.86 -0.93 -6.13
N LYS A 359 12.82 -1.53 -6.73
CA LYS A 359 12.47 -1.33 -8.16
C LYS A 359 11.71 -0.03 -8.42
N THR A 360 11.06 0.54 -7.43
CA THR A 360 10.33 1.80 -7.56
C THR A 360 11.31 2.96 -7.47
N ILE A 361 11.30 3.84 -8.48
CA ILE A 361 12.21 4.96 -8.58
C ILE A 361 11.59 6.18 -7.89
N PRO A 362 12.20 6.74 -6.83
CA PRO A 362 11.72 7.96 -6.22
C PRO A 362 12.08 9.18 -7.09
N LEU A 363 11.12 10.08 -7.30
CA LEU A 363 11.34 11.36 -7.96
C LEU A 363 10.73 12.49 -7.13
N ILE A 364 11.56 13.14 -6.33
CA ILE A 364 11.13 14.24 -5.44
C ILE A 364 11.40 15.55 -6.16
N ILE A 365 10.31 16.26 -6.49
CA ILE A 365 10.30 17.50 -7.28
C ILE A 365 9.60 18.56 -6.43
N LYS A 366 10.34 19.34 -5.67
CA LYS A 366 9.74 20.33 -4.76
C LYS A 366 10.28 21.72 -5.05
N SER A 367 9.47 22.75 -4.80
CA SER A 367 9.82 24.13 -5.09
C SER A 367 10.00 24.96 -3.81
N VAL A 368 10.91 25.93 -3.88
CA VAL A 368 11.24 26.83 -2.77
C VAL A 368 10.07 27.79 -2.49
N MET A 369 9.48 27.68 -1.30
CA MET A 369 8.42 28.58 -0.81
C MET A 369 8.93 29.65 0.16
N ASP A 370 10.06 29.41 0.82
CA ASP A 370 10.71 30.33 1.74
C ASP A 370 12.20 30.02 1.82
N ASN A 371 13.01 30.97 2.31
CA ASN A 371 14.45 30.78 2.51
C ASN A 371 14.78 30.50 3.99
N THR A 372 13.85 29.88 4.73
CA THR A 372 13.98 29.51 6.16
C THR A 372 14.16 30.69 7.12
N GLN A 373 13.78 31.88 6.67
CA GLN A 373 13.84 33.13 7.43
C GLN A 373 12.64 34.01 7.05
N LYS A 374 12.02 34.67 8.04
CA LYS A 374 10.99 35.71 7.83
C LYS A 374 9.86 35.24 6.91
N LYS A 375 9.28 34.07 7.21
CA LYS A 375 8.30 33.39 6.35
C LYS A 375 7.06 34.25 6.10
N THR A 376 6.53 34.17 4.87
CA THR A 376 5.21 34.71 4.50
C THR A 376 4.43 33.66 3.71
N ASP A 377 3.12 33.55 3.92
CA ASP A 377 2.31 32.46 3.34
C ASP A 377 2.00 32.64 1.84
N GLY A 378 2.30 33.80 1.26
CA GLY A 378 1.95 34.13 -0.14
C GLY A 378 2.70 33.30 -1.18
N ALA A 379 3.92 32.85 -0.87
CA ALA A 379 4.82 32.18 -1.81
C ALA A 379 4.49 30.69 -2.03
N LYS A 380 3.77 30.05 -1.09
CA LYS A 380 3.46 28.62 -1.14
C LYS A 380 2.70 28.23 -2.41
N LYS A 381 1.71 29.04 -2.83
CA LYS A 381 0.90 28.76 -4.03
C LYS A 381 1.74 28.73 -5.30
N LEU A 382 2.71 29.64 -5.42
CA LEU A 382 3.65 29.69 -6.54
C LEU A 382 4.59 28.49 -6.53
N ALA A 383 5.16 28.15 -5.36
CA ALA A 383 6.04 27.00 -5.22
C ALA A 383 5.32 25.68 -5.58
N ALA A 384 4.14 25.45 -5.00
CA ALA A 384 3.33 24.28 -5.33
C ALA A 384 3.01 24.21 -6.83
N TRP A 385 2.66 25.34 -7.46
CA TRP A 385 2.38 25.41 -8.89
C TRP A 385 3.60 25.11 -9.75
N THR A 386 4.76 25.72 -9.49
CA THR A 386 6.00 25.49 -10.27
C THR A 386 6.47 24.04 -10.16
N SER A 387 6.36 23.42 -8.98
CA SER A 387 6.69 22.00 -8.79
C SER A 387 5.80 21.09 -9.66
N ALA A 388 4.49 21.37 -9.69
CA ALA A 388 3.53 20.64 -10.53
C ALA A 388 3.76 20.87 -12.03
N LYS A 389 4.21 22.08 -12.44
CA LYS A 389 4.55 22.37 -13.84
C LYS A 389 5.79 21.63 -14.34
N VAL A 390 6.77 21.40 -13.47
CA VAL A 390 7.90 20.52 -13.81
C VAL A 390 7.41 19.08 -14.04
N LEU A 391 6.53 18.57 -13.17
CA LEU A 391 5.91 17.26 -13.37
C LEU A 391 5.11 17.19 -14.68
N GLU A 392 4.29 18.21 -14.97
CA GLU A 392 3.51 18.30 -16.20
C GLU A 392 4.41 18.18 -17.43
N TYR A 393 5.51 18.95 -17.49
CA TYR A 393 6.45 18.88 -18.60
C TYR A 393 7.05 17.48 -18.75
N ILE A 394 7.49 16.89 -17.63
CA ILE A 394 8.12 15.57 -17.58
C ILE A 394 7.20 14.49 -18.15
N ILE A 395 5.92 14.52 -17.81
CA ILE A 395 4.92 13.56 -18.31
C ILE A 395 4.59 13.84 -19.77
N MET A 396 4.31 15.09 -20.15
CA MET A 396 3.95 15.48 -21.52
C MET A 396 4.98 15.03 -22.56
N HIS A 397 6.26 15.04 -22.19
CA HIS A 397 7.38 14.78 -23.10
C HIS A 397 8.04 13.40 -22.90
N ASP A 398 7.40 12.47 -22.16
CA ASP A 398 7.92 11.13 -21.90
C ASP A 398 9.37 11.16 -21.40
N VAL A 399 9.64 12.08 -20.47
CA VAL A 399 10.95 12.17 -19.84
C VAL A 399 11.17 10.92 -18.99
N ILE A 400 10.12 10.47 -18.30
CA ILE A 400 10.04 9.26 -17.46
C ILE A 400 9.10 8.19 -18.03
#